data_AF-A0A7H4PGV2-F1
#
_entry.id   AF-A0A7H4PGV2-F1
#
_cell.length_a   1.000
_cell.length_b   1.000
_cell.length_c   1.000
_cell.angle_alpha   90.00
_cell.angle_beta   90.00
_cell.angle_gamma   90.00
#
_symmetry.space_group_name_H-M   'P 1'
#
loop_
_entity.id
_entity.type
_entity.pdbx_description
1 polymer ?
#
loop_
_entity_poly.entity_id
_entity_poly.type
_entity_poly.pdbx_seq_one_letter_code
_entity_poly.pdbx_strand_id
1 'polypeptide(L)' 'MFEQRVNSDVLTVSTVNSQDQVTQKPLRDSVKQALKNYFAQLNGQDVNDLYELGTG' A
#
# COMPACT_ATOMS: atom_id res chain seq x y z
N MET A 1 1.18 0.01 -30.13
CA MET A 1 1.85 -0.97 -29.23
C MET A 1 1.05 -0.99 -27.94
N PHE A 2 0.75 -2.16 -27.37
CA PHE A 2 0.04 -2.26 -26.08
C PHE A 2 1.08 -2.67 -25.03
N GLU A 3 1.42 -1.76 -24.13
CA GLU A 3 2.25 -2.11 -22.97
C GLU A 3 1.52 -3.11 -22.08
N GLN A 4 2.22 -4.20 -21.75
CA GLN A 4 1.76 -5.19 -20.80
C GLN A 4 1.66 -4.54 -19.42
N ARG A 5 0.45 -4.16 -19.01
CA ARG A 5 0.22 -3.72 -17.63
C ARG A 5 0.41 -4.91 -16.71
N VAL A 6 1.44 -4.87 -15.90
CA VAL A 6 1.60 -5.77 -14.76
C VAL A 6 0.37 -5.57 -13.87
N ASN A 7 -0.22 -6.62 -13.31
CA ASN A 7 -1.50 -6.56 -12.58
C ASN A 7 -1.52 -5.50 -11.45
N SER A 8 -0.33 -5.10 -10.97
CA SER A 8 -0.10 -4.01 -10.03
C SER A 8 -0.38 -2.60 -10.51
N ASP A 9 -0.42 -2.38 -11.81
CA ASP A 9 -0.65 -1.09 -12.47
C ASP A 9 -2.12 -0.90 -12.83
N VAL A 10 -2.99 -1.82 -12.42
CA VAL A 10 -4.45 -1.71 -12.57
C VAL A 10 -5.04 -0.79 -11.48
N LEU A 11 -4.47 -0.83 -10.27
CA LEU A 11 -4.90 -0.01 -9.13
C LEU A 11 -3.71 0.80 -8.63
N THR A 12 -3.66 2.07 -9.01
CA THR A 12 -2.61 3.02 -8.62
C THR A 12 -3.18 4.17 -7.81
N VAL A 13 -2.37 4.71 -6.89
CA VAL A 13 -2.66 5.94 -6.16
C VAL A 13 -1.65 7.02 -6.54
N SER A 14 -2.11 8.27 -6.56
CA SER A 14 -1.22 9.42 -6.77
C SER A 14 -0.50 9.75 -5.46
N THR A 15 0.83 9.79 -5.51
CA THR A 15 1.70 10.13 -4.38
C THR A 15 2.72 11.19 -4.79
N VAL A 16 3.10 12.05 -3.87
CA VAL A 16 4.17 13.03 -4.09
C VAL A 16 5.51 12.37 -3.73
N ASN A 17 6.48 12.41 -4.66
CA ASN A 17 7.82 11.88 -4.42
C ASN A 17 8.70 12.93 -3.70
N SER A 18 9.95 12.56 -3.38
CA SER A 18 10.90 13.45 -2.69
C SER A 18 11.35 14.68 -3.50
N GLN A 19 10.90 14.81 -4.76
CA GLN A 19 11.16 15.96 -5.64
C GLN A 19 9.88 16.79 -5.87
N ASP A 20 8.87 16.65 -5.00
CA ASP A 20 7.58 17.33 -5.10
C ASP A 20 6.78 17.01 -6.38
N GLN A 21 7.09 15.90 -7.05
CA GLN A 21 6.37 15.48 -8.24
C GLN A 21 5.28 14.46 -7.91
N VAL A 22 4.12 14.63 -8.55
CA VAL A 22 3.02 13.67 -8.48
C VAL A 22 3.38 12.45 -9.33
N THR A 23 3.46 11.29 -8.69
CA THR A 23 3.78 10.00 -9.29
C THR A 23 2.66 9.01 -8.99
N GLN A 24 2.44 8.04 -9.88
CA GLN A 24 1.51 6.95 -9.61
C GLN A 24 2.26 5.77 -9.01
N LYS A 25 1.78 5.30 -7.85
CA LYS A 25 2.32 4.15 -7.15
C LYS A 25 1.25 3.06 -7.07
N PRO A 26 1.60 1.78 -7.25
CA PRO A 26 0.67 0.68 -7.02
C PRO A 26 0.00 0.75 -5.64
N LEU A 27 -1.32 0.55 -5.57
CA LEU A 27 -2.09 0.57 -4.32
C LEU A 27 -1.53 -0.41 -3.28
N ARG A 28 -1.03 -1.56 -3.74
CA ARG A 28 -0.34 -2.57 -2.91
C ARG A 28 0.78 -1.97 -2.06
N ASP A 29 1.52 -0.99 -2.58
CA ASP A 29 2.64 -0.41 -1.85
C ASP A 29 2.16 0.54 -0.76
N SER A 30 1.04 1.24 -1.00
CA SER A 30 0.39 2.07 0.01
C SER A 30 -0.20 1.22 1.13
N VAL A 31 -0.84 0.09 0.79
CA VAL A 31 -1.31 -0.90 1.78
C VAL A 31 -0.14 -1.46 2.58
N LYS A 32 0.96 -1.84 1.92
CA LYS A 32 2.17 -2.34 2.59
C LYS A 32 2.75 -1.32 3.56
N GLN A 33 2.75 -0.04 3.19
CA GLN A 33 3.23 1.05 4.04
C GLN A 33 2.30 1.27 5.24
N ALA A 34 0.98 1.26 5.03
CA ALA A 34 0.01 1.36 6.12
C ALA A 34 0.16 0.22 7.12
N LEU A 35 0.29 -1.03 6.63
CA LEU A 35 0.55 -2.20 7.48
C LEU A 35 1.86 -2.05 8.24
N LYS A 36 2.95 -1.64 7.58
CA LYS A 36 4.24 -1.41 8.26
C LYS A 36 4.14 -0.36 9.37
N ASN A 37 3.43 0.73 9.12
CA ASN A 37 3.20 1.78 10.12
C ASN A 37 2.34 1.29 11.29
N TYR A 38 1.33 0.47 11.00
CA TYR A 38 0.50 -0.18 12.00
C TYR A 38 1.34 -1.10 12.88
N PHE A 39 2.12 -2.00 12.29
CA PHE A 39 3.06 -2.87 13.01
C PHE A 39 4.11 -2.13 13.82
N ALA A 40 4.62 -1.00 13.31
CA ALA A 40 5.59 -0.19 14.03
C ALA A 40 4.99 0.47 15.30
N GLN A 41 3.69 0.75 15.31
CA GLN A 41 2.96 1.32 16.45
C GLN A 41 2.48 0.26 17.45
N LEU A 42 2.52 -1.02 17.07
CA LEU A 42 2.06 -2.09 17.92
C LEU A 42 3.00 -2.38 19.10
N ASN A 43 4.21 -1.79 19.16
CA ASN A 43 5.12 -1.86 20.32
C ASN A 43 5.30 -3.28 20.91
N GLY A 44 5.21 -4.33 20.09
CA GLY A 44 5.32 -5.72 20.52
C GLY A 44 4.02 -6.38 21.01
N GLN A 45 2.85 -5.76 20.81
CA GLN A 45 1.56 -6.43 20.97
C GLN A 45 1.32 -7.42 19.83
N ASP A 46 0.93 -8.64 20.20
CA ASP A 46 0.55 -9.70 19.29
C ASP A 46 -0.76 -9.33 18.58
N VAL A 47 -0.71 -9.26 17.25
CA VAL A 47 -1.85 -8.82 16.44
C VAL A 47 -2.63 -10.05 15.99
N ASN A 48 -3.76 -10.32 16.65
CA ASN A 48 -4.59 -11.47 16.30
C ASN A 48 -5.53 -11.22 15.11
N ASP A 49 -5.86 -9.96 14.78
CA ASP A 49 -7.02 -9.65 13.92
C ASP A 49 -6.69 -8.99 12.57
N LEU A 50 -5.48 -9.15 12.05
CA LEU A 50 -5.08 -8.49 10.79
C LEU A 50 -5.86 -8.94 9.55
N TYR A 51 -6.47 -10.13 9.59
CA TYR A 51 -7.18 -10.69 8.45
C TYR A 51 -8.68 -10.37 8.42
N GLU A 52 -9.28 -9.88 9.52
CA GLU A 52 -10.73 -9.63 9.58
C GLU A 52 -11.16 -8.26 9.02
N LEU A 53 -10.24 -7.31 8.83
CA LEU A 53 -10.59 -5.97 8.32
C LEU A 53 -10.88 -5.92 6.81
N GLY A 54 -10.96 -7.06 6.13
CA GLY A 54 -11.23 -7.18 4.70
C GLY A 54 -12.60 -7.74 4.32
N THR A 55 -13.45 -8.11 5.30
CA THR A 55 -14.70 -8.85 5.05
C THR A 55 -15.95 -8.24 5.71
N GLY A 56 -15.93 -6.94 6.04
CA GLY A 56 -17.09 -6.19 6.54
C GLY A 56 -17.80 -5.40 5.46
#